data_AF-A0A510DU85-F1
#
_entry.id   AF-A0A510DU85-F1
#
_cell.length_a   1.000
_cell.length_b   1.000
_cell.length_c   1.000
_cell.angle_alpha   90.00
_cell.angle_beta   90.00
_cell.angle_gamma   90.00
#
_symmetry.space_group_name_H-M   'P 1'
#
loop_
_entity.id
_entity.type
_entity.pdbx_description
1 polymer ?
#
loop_
_entity_poly.entity_id
_entity_poly.type
_entity_poly.pdbx_seq_one_letter_code
_entity_poly.pdbx_strand_id
1 'polypeptide(L)'
;MHELPVPDYTLLFHIITVNFTFALIIFLVGNKIIQKIIGFTIALYVGEIVFKFGLIVGLIGILPHGPIEFLGFSFIAYAGQKFKTRNNYTKPLIIGCTLLITAAFIESTLSIYIFQNSIRVLKNIP
;
A
#
# COMPACT_ATOMS: atom_id res chain seq x y z
N MET A 1 1.01 0.20 30.91
CA MET A 1 0.23 0.42 29.68
C MET A 1 1.23 0.49 28.53
N HIS A 2 1.08 -0.33 27.50
CA HIS A 2 1.89 -0.21 26.30
C HIS A 2 1.31 0.94 25.47
N GLU A 3 2.01 2.07 25.39
CA GLU A 3 1.66 3.13 24.46
C GLU A 3 1.83 2.58 23.04
N LEU A 4 0.76 2.63 22.24
CA LEU A 4 0.84 2.31 20.82
C LEU A 4 1.77 3.33 20.15
N PRO A 5 2.71 2.89 19.29
CA PRO A 5 3.59 3.82 18.61
C PRO A 5 2.77 4.80 17.78
N VAL A 6 2.99 6.10 18.01
CA VAL A 6 2.40 7.16 17.18
C VAL A 6 2.94 6.99 15.76
N PRO A 7 2.10 7.11 14.71
CA PRO A 7 2.56 7.08 13.33
C PRO A 7 3.64 8.15 13.10
N ASP A 8 4.74 7.74 12.49
CA ASP A 8 5.76 8.64 11.97
C ASP A 8 5.12 9.34 10.78
N TYR A 9 4.76 10.60 11.00
CA TYR A 9 4.09 11.42 10.01
C TYR A 9 4.92 11.54 8.73
N THR A 10 6.25 11.51 8.81
CA THR A 10 7.13 11.57 7.63
C THR A 10 6.98 10.30 6.79
N LEU A 11 7.02 9.14 7.44
CA LEU A 11 6.82 7.84 6.80
C LEU A 11 5.40 7.72 6.22
N LEU A 12 4.38 8.14 6.97
CA LEU A 12 2.99 8.15 6.52
C LEU A 12 2.80 9.04 5.28
N PHE A 13 3.33 10.27 5.30
CA PHE A 13 3.25 11.17 4.13
C PHE A 13 3.98 10.59 2.92
N HIS A 14 5.13 9.93 3.13
CA HIS A 14 5.85 9.28 2.06
C HIS A 14 5.02 8.13 1.43
N ILE A 15 4.47 7.24 2.25
CA ILE A 15 3.62 6.12 1.79
C ILE A 15 2.39 6.65 1.04
N ILE A 16 1.70 7.66 1.59
CA ILE A 16 0.56 8.30 0.91
C ILE A 16 0.99 8.85 -0.46
N THR A 17 2.12 9.55 -0.52
CA THR A 17 2.61 10.14 -1.78
C THR A 17 2.88 9.07 -2.84
N VAL A 18 3.56 7.99 -2.47
CA VAL A 18 3.87 6.87 -3.37
C VAL A 18 2.58 6.20 -3.84
N ASN A 19 1.69 5.85 -2.91
CA ASN A 19 0.43 5.16 -3.23
C ASN A 19 -0.46 6.01 -4.14
N PHE A 20 -0.61 7.31 -3.86
CA PHE A 20 -1.43 8.20 -4.69
C PHE A 20 -0.78 8.51 -6.05
N THR A 21 0.55 8.48 -6.16
CA THR A 21 1.25 8.59 -7.45
C THR A 21 0.91 7.40 -8.34
N PHE A 22 1.03 6.18 -7.81
CA PHE A 22 0.63 4.97 -8.55
C PHE A 22 -0.87 4.95 -8.86
N ALA A 23 -1.70 5.36 -7.91
CA ALA A 23 -3.15 5.45 -8.11
C ALA A 23 -3.49 6.41 -9.27
N LEU A 24 -2.84 7.57 -9.34
CA LEU A 24 -3.03 8.52 -10.43
C LEU A 24 -2.63 7.93 -11.77
N ILE A 25 -1.48 7.27 -11.86
CA ILE A 25 -1.02 6.60 -13.09
C ILE A 25 -2.05 5.56 -13.53
N ILE A 26 -2.46 4.67 -12.61
CA ILE A 26 -3.44 3.61 -12.88
C ILE A 26 -4.78 4.20 -13.34
N PHE A 27 -5.25 5.28 -12.70
CA PHE A 27 -6.48 5.97 -13.05
C PHE A 27 -6.43 6.55 -14.47
N LEU A 28 -5.36 7.28 -14.80
CA LEU A 28 -5.21 7.99 -16.07
C LEU A 28 -5.05 7.04 -17.27
N VAL A 29 -4.38 5.91 -17.06
CA VAL A 29 -4.23 4.86 -18.09
C VAL A 29 -5.59 4.40 -18.59
N GLY A 30 -6.51 4.04 -17.67
CA GLY A 30 -7.90 3.66 -17.97
C GLY A 30 -8.08 2.47 -18.93
N ASN A 31 -6.99 1.86 -19.42
CA ASN A 31 -6.97 0.67 -20.24
C ASN A 31 -6.73 -0.56 -19.36
N LYS A 32 -7.66 -1.51 -19.37
CA LYS A 32 -7.64 -2.71 -18.53
C LYS A 32 -6.39 -3.58 -18.72
N ILE A 33 -5.86 -3.70 -19.95
CA ILE A 33 -4.69 -4.53 -20.24
C ILE A 33 -3.43 -3.84 -19.67
N ILE A 34 -3.26 -2.55 -19.93
CA ILE A 34 -2.10 -1.80 -19.44
C ILE A 34 -2.11 -1.73 -17.90
N GLN A 35 -3.27 -1.52 -17.28
CA GLN A 35 -3.41 -1.55 -15.81
C GLN A 35 -2.99 -2.90 -15.21
N LYS A 36 -3.35 -4.02 -15.85
CA LYS A 36 -2.92 -5.36 -15.43
C LYS A 36 -1.41 -5.54 -15.53
N ILE A 37 -0.80 -5.06 -16.62
CA ILE A 37 0.65 -5.12 -16.82
C ILE A 37 1.36 -4.32 -15.73
N ILE A 38 0.92 -3.09 -15.47
CA ILE A 38 1.46 -2.24 -14.39
C ILE A 38 1.35 -2.95 -13.03
N GLY A 39 0.17 -3.48 -12.69
CA GLY A 39 -0.04 -4.19 -11.44
C GLY A 39 0.85 -5.43 -11.30
N PHE A 40 1.03 -6.19 -12.37
CA PHE A 40 1.90 -7.36 -12.38
C PHE A 40 3.38 -6.98 -12.19
N THR A 41 3.86 -5.94 -12.88
CA THR A 41 5.24 -5.45 -12.72
C THR A 41 5.52 -4.98 -11.29
N ILE A 42 4.58 -4.24 -10.68
CA ILE A 42 4.70 -3.80 -9.28
C ILE A 42 4.71 -5.01 -8.33
N ALA A 43 3.82 -5.97 -8.53
CA ALA A 43 3.75 -7.17 -7.69
C ALA A 43 5.03 -8.02 -7.76
N LEU A 44 5.64 -8.15 -8.95
CA LEU A 44 6.93 -8.83 -9.10
C LEU A 44 8.05 -8.11 -8.34
N TYR A 45 8.11 -6.78 -8.47
CA TYR A 45 9.12 -5.96 -7.79
C TYR A 45 8.99 -6.04 -6.26
N VAL A 46 7.78 -5.89 -5.73
CA VAL A 46 7.49 -6.01 -4.28
C VAL A 46 7.77 -7.44 -3.81
N GLY A 47 7.37 -8.45 -4.58
CA GLY A 47 7.62 -9.85 -4.26
C GLY A 47 9.12 -10.17 -4.15
N GLU A 48 9.95 -9.62 -5.04
CA GLU A 48 11.41 -9.78 -4.99
C GLU A 48 12.00 -9.16 -3.71
N ILE A 49 11.55 -7.95 -3.34
CA ILE A 49 11.98 -7.28 -2.11
C ILE A 49 11.62 -8.13 -0.89
N VAL A 50 10.37 -8.57 -0.79
CA VAL A 50 9.88 -9.42 0.32
C VAL A 50 10.69 -10.69 0.46
N PHE A 51 11.03 -11.32 -0.67
CA PHE A 51 11.82 -12.55 -0.67
C PHE A 51 13.24 -12.31 -0.14
N LYS A 52 13.85 -11.16 -0.47
CA LYS A 52 15.18 -10.76 0.00
C LYS A 52 15.23 -10.46 1.50
N PHE A 53 14.17 -9.89 2.07
CA PHE A 53 14.09 -9.57 3.50
C PHE A 53 13.63 -10.75 4.39
N GLY A 54 13.41 -11.92 3.80
CA GLY A 54 12.91 -13.11 4.50
C GLY A 54 11.39 -13.20 4.44
N LEU A 55 10.90 -14.30 3.85
CA LEU A 55 9.50 -14.49 3.48
C LEU A 55 8.51 -14.27 4.64
N ILE A 56 8.85 -14.72 5.86
CA ILE A 56 8.00 -14.56 7.05
C ILE A 56 7.93 -13.10 7.50
N VAL A 57 9.07 -12.41 7.55
CA VAL A 57 9.15 -11.00 8.01
C VAL A 57 8.44 -10.09 7.02
N GLY A 58 8.64 -10.31 5.71
CA GLY A 58 7.96 -9.54 4.68
C GLY A 58 6.45 -9.84 4.59
N LEU A 59 6.02 -11.09 4.82
CA LEU A 59 4.59 -11.41 4.88
C LEU A 59 3.89 -10.76 6.07
N ILE A 60 4.50 -10.78 7.27
CA ILE A 60 3.92 -10.16 8.46
C ILE A 60 3.83 -8.63 8.30
N GLY A 61 4.83 -8.03 7.63
CA GLY A 61 4.81 -6.59 7.31
C GLY A 61 3.68 -6.22 6.34
N ILE A 62 3.48 -7.01 5.28
CA ILE A 62 2.57 -6.66 4.18
C ILE A 62 1.13 -7.13 4.40
N LEU A 63 0.92 -8.31 4.97
CA LEU A 63 -0.40 -8.94 5.07
C LEU A 63 -1.49 -8.02 5.68
N PRO A 64 -1.19 -7.17 6.68
CA PRO A 64 -2.22 -6.31 7.28
C PRO A 64 -2.72 -5.16 6.39
N HIS A 65 -1.89 -4.64 5.47
CA HIS A 65 -2.27 -3.51 4.60
C HIS A 65 -2.38 -3.90 3.12
N GLY A 66 -1.60 -4.87 2.66
CA GLY A 66 -1.51 -5.30 1.26
C GLY A 66 -2.85 -5.65 0.61
N PRO A 67 -3.76 -6.43 1.25
CA PRO A 67 -5.09 -6.70 0.70
C PRO A 67 -5.96 -5.44 0.55
N ILE A 68 -5.88 -4.52 1.51
CA ILE A 68 -6.62 -3.24 1.50
C ILE A 68 -6.09 -2.35 0.39
N GLU A 69 -4.77 -2.27 0.26
CA GLU A 69 -4.09 -1.51 -0.78
C GLU A 69 -4.40 -2.06 -2.18
N PHE A 70 -4.36 -3.39 -2.35
CA PHE A 70 -4.72 -4.06 -3.59
C PHE A 70 -6.18 -3.79 -3.99
N LEU A 71 -7.12 -3.84 -3.03
CA LEU A 71 -8.51 -3.46 -3.26
C LEU A 71 -8.62 -1.98 -3.61
N GLY A 72 -7.89 -1.11 -2.92
CA GLY A 72 -7.81 0.33 -3.19
C GLY A 72 -7.42 0.59 -4.64
N PHE A 73 -6.28 0.06 -5.09
CA PHE A 73 -5.83 0.18 -6.47
C PHE A 73 -6.80 -0.43 -7.48
N SER A 74 -7.46 -1.53 -7.14
CA SER A 74 -8.48 -2.15 -8.01
C SER A 74 -9.67 -1.22 -8.25
N PHE A 75 -10.16 -0.55 -7.20
CA PHE A 75 -11.22 0.44 -7.30
C PHE A 75 -10.79 1.69 -8.09
N ILE A 76 -9.55 2.16 -7.91
CA ILE A 76 -8.98 3.25 -8.70
C ILE A 76 -8.87 2.87 -10.18
N ALA A 77 -8.39 1.67 -10.48
CA ALA A 77 -8.29 1.14 -11.84
C ALA A 77 -9.66 1.10 -12.52
N TYR A 78 -10.66 0.59 -11.82
CA TYR A 78 -12.05 0.56 -12.29
C TYR A 78 -12.63 1.96 -12.49
N ALA A 79 -12.35 2.90 -11.59
CA ALA A 79 -12.74 4.29 -11.74
C ALA A 79 -12.10 4.90 -13.01
N GLY A 80 -10.82 4.63 -13.28
CA GLY A 80 -10.15 5.07 -14.51
C GLY A 80 -10.82 4.53 -15.79
N GLN A 81 -11.22 3.26 -15.79
CA GLN A 81 -11.96 2.65 -16.90
C GLN A 81 -13.33 3.32 -17.10
N LYS A 82 -14.05 3.60 -16.01
CA LYS A 82 -15.34 4.32 -16.06
C LYS A 82 -15.18 5.78 -16.51
N PHE A 83 -14.11 6.45 -16.11
CA PHE A 83 -13.79 7.79 -16.56
C PHE A 83 -13.60 7.84 -18.08
N LYS A 84 -12.84 6.90 -18.66
CA LYS A 84 -12.65 6.80 -20.12
C LYS A 84 -13.95 6.52 -20.87
N THR A 85 -14.86 5.75 -20.28
CA THR A 85 -16.17 5.43 -20.87
C THR A 85 -17.27 6.45 -20.53
N ARG A 86 -16.91 7.61 -19.93
CA ARG A 86 -17.84 8.68 -19.49
C ARG A 86 -18.99 8.19 -18.60
N ASN A 87 -18.73 7.16 -17.79
CA ASN A 87 -19.66 6.61 -16.81
C ASN A 87 -19.34 7.15 -15.41
N ASN A 88 -20.21 6.90 -14.43
CA ASN A 88 -20.04 7.33 -13.05
C ASN A 88 -18.82 6.64 -12.40
N TYR A 89 -17.71 7.36 -12.33
CA TYR A 89 -16.42 6.93 -11.77
C TYR A 89 -16.20 7.44 -10.33
N THR A 90 -17.00 8.38 -9.85
CA THR A 90 -16.77 9.06 -8.56
C THR A 90 -16.87 8.12 -7.37
N LYS A 91 -17.90 7.26 -7.33
CA LYS A 91 -18.08 6.27 -6.24
C LYS A 91 -16.88 5.32 -6.11
N PRO A 92 -16.45 4.60 -7.17
CA PRO A 92 -15.29 3.72 -7.05
C PRO A 92 -14.00 4.50 -6.77
N LEU A 93 -13.85 5.74 -7.27
CA LEU A 93 -12.68 6.58 -6.97
C LEU A 93 -12.57 6.88 -5.46
N ILE A 94 -13.67 7.34 -4.83
CA ILE A 94 -13.69 7.66 -3.41
C ILE A 94 -13.39 6.40 -2.56
N ILE A 95 -14.02 5.27 -2.88
CA ILE A 95 -13.76 4.00 -2.18
C ILE A 95 -12.27 3.64 -2.29
N GLY A 96 -11.70 3.73 -3.49
CA GLY A 96 -10.29 3.46 -3.72
C GLY A 96 -9.38 4.36 -2.87
N CYS A 97 -9.62 5.66 -2.87
CA CYS A 97 -8.85 6.62 -2.06
C CYS A 97 -8.93 6.32 -0.56
N THR A 98 -10.12 6.03 -0.03
CA THR A 98 -10.30 5.71 1.40
C THR A 98 -9.55 4.44 1.79
N LEU A 99 -9.56 3.42 0.94
CA LEU A 99 -8.81 2.18 1.17
C LEU A 99 -7.30 2.44 1.16
N LEU A 100 -6.77 3.21 0.20
CA LEU A 100 -5.35 3.54 0.14
C LEU A 100 -4.88 4.34 1.37
N ILE A 101 -5.68 5.29 1.85
CA ILE A 101 -5.39 6.03 3.09
C ILE A 101 -5.36 5.06 4.29
N THR A 102 -6.35 4.19 4.40
CA THR A 102 -6.43 3.19 5.48
C THR A 102 -5.22 2.26 5.46
N ALA A 103 -4.83 1.77 4.29
CA ALA A 103 -3.65 0.94 4.11
C ALA A 103 -2.36 1.66 4.56
N ALA A 104 -2.19 2.93 4.16
CA ALA A 104 -1.03 3.74 4.54
C ALA A 104 -0.94 3.96 6.07
N PHE A 105 -2.07 4.14 6.74
CA PHE A 105 -2.11 4.21 8.21
C PHE A 105 -1.67 2.89 8.87
N ILE A 106 -2.13 1.76 8.34
CA ILE A 106 -1.75 0.44 8.86
C ILE A 106 -0.25 0.19 8.63
N GLU A 107 0.24 0.43 7.41
CA GLU A 107 1.64 0.26 7.03
C GLU A 107 2.59 1.12 7.86
N SER A 108 2.30 2.42 8.00
CA SER A 108 3.13 3.34 8.79
C SER A 108 3.19 2.93 10.27
N THR A 109 2.06 2.51 10.85
CA THR A 109 2.00 2.06 12.25
C THR A 109 2.77 0.76 12.46
N LEU A 110 2.61 -0.23 11.58
CA LEU A 110 3.30 -1.52 11.67
C LEU A 110 4.79 -1.40 11.44
N SER A 111 5.21 -0.57 10.49
CA SER A 111 6.63 -0.33 10.21
C SER A 111 7.36 0.16 11.46
N ILE A 112 6.74 1.07 12.21
CA ILE A 112 7.30 1.60 13.45
C ILE A 112 7.30 0.54 14.55
N TYR A 113 6.20 -0.22 14.68
CA TYR A 113 6.12 -1.29 15.66
C TYR A 113 7.22 -2.34 15.44
N ILE A 114 7.40 -2.79 14.20
CA ILE A 114 8.46 -3.73 13.84
C ILE A 114 9.83 -3.11 14.12
N PHE A 115 10.08 -1.86 13.68
CA PHE A 115 11.36 -1.19 13.89
C PHE A 115 11.73 -1.05 15.37
N GLN A 116 10.79 -0.60 16.21
CA GLN A 116 10.99 -0.47 17.66
C GLN A 116 11.23 -1.82 18.32
N ASN A 117 10.47 -2.86 17.93
CA ASN A 117 10.60 -4.18 18.53
C ASN A 117 11.91 -4.87 18.09
N SER A 118 12.32 -4.72 16.83
CA SER A 118 13.61 -5.21 16.32
C SER A 118 14.80 -4.56 17.02
N ILE A 119 14.76 -3.24 17.27
CA ILE A 119 15.79 -2.54 18.04
C ILE A 119 15.85 -3.05 19.48
N ARG A 120 14.69 -3.32 20.10
CA ARG A 120 14.61 -3.83 21.46
C ARG A 120 15.18 -5.23 21.60
N VAL A 121 14.93 -6.10 20.61
CA VAL A 121 15.53 -7.44 20.55
C VAL A 121 17.04 -7.33 20.38
N LEU A 122 17.55 -6.49 19.47
CA LEU A 122 18.99 -6.28 19.26
C LEU A 122 19.72 -5.72 20.49
N LYS A 123 19.06 -4.86 21.29
CA LYS A 123 19.62 -4.36 22.55
C LYS A 123 19.66 -5.38 23.70
N ASN A 124 18.90 -6.47 23.59
CA ASN A 124 18.81 -7.53 24.59
C ASN A 124 19.57 -8.80 24.19
N ILE A 125 20.36 -8.75 23.11
CA ILE A 125 21.34 -9.79 22.80
C ILE A 125 22.59 -9.47 23.66
N PRO A 126 23.03 -10.38 24.55
CA PRO A 126 24.22 -10.18 25.38
C PRO A 126 25.50 -10.04 24.56
#